data_AF-A0A4V1ZSH7-F1
#
_entry.id   AF-A0A4V1ZSH7-F1
#
_cell.length_a   1.000
_cell.length_b   1.000
_cell.length_c   1.000
_cell.angle_alpha   90.00
_cell.angle_beta   90.00
_cell.angle_gamma   90.00
#
_symmetry.space_group_name_H-M   'P 1'
#
loop_
_entity.id
_entity.type
_entity.pdbx_description
1 polymer ?
#
loop_
_entity_poly.entity_id
_entity_poly.type
_entity_poly.pdbx_seq_one_letter_code
_entity_poly.pdbx_strand_id
1 'polypeptide(L)'
;DMSGTTATLEREIEGGKEIVQVTAPFVASCQQPMCEPRIPNMRGIMTARTKPLKVVPAVGDAPRTQVAAFALPPKKQGVKLIDAANAGELIKLLRNEAKVI
;
A
#
# COMPACT_ATOMS: atom_id res chain seq x y z
N ASP A 1 7.23 6.30 17.49
CA ASP A 1 7.46 7.13 18.68
C ASP A 1 8.47 8.24 18.35
N MET A 2 8.40 9.40 19.00
CA MET A 2 9.31 10.53 18.77
C MET A 2 9.89 11.02 20.08
N SER A 3 11.21 10.92 20.24
CA SER A 3 11.95 11.43 21.40
C SER A 3 12.93 12.51 20.95
N GLY A 4 12.60 13.77 21.23
CA GLY A 4 13.37 14.92 20.77
C GLY A 4 13.45 14.96 19.24
N THR A 5 14.65 14.77 18.71
CA THR A 5 14.92 14.72 17.26
C THR A 5 14.92 13.31 16.68
N THR A 6 14.78 12.27 17.50
CA THR A 6 14.89 10.87 17.07
C THR A 6 13.52 10.22 17.02
N ALA A 7 13.16 9.68 15.86
CA ALA A 7 11.94 8.91 15.63
C ALA A 7 12.25 7.42 15.61
N THR A 8 11.44 6.62 16.30
CA THR A 8 11.40 5.16 16.19
C THR A 8 10.16 4.77 15.39
N LEU A 9 10.36 4.09 14.26
CA LEU A 9 9.33 3.74 13.28
C LEU A 9 9.31 2.22 13.07
N GLU A 10 8.12 1.67 12.79
CA GLU A 10 7.97 0.30 12.30
C GLU A 10 7.78 0.32 10.79
N ARG A 11 8.62 -0.41 10.06
CA ARG A 11 8.53 -0.61 8.61
C ARG A 11 8.15 -2.06 8.32
N GLU A 12 7.18 -2.25 7.43
CA GLU A 12 6.81 -3.57 6.94
C GLU A 12 7.78 -4.02 5.84
N ILE A 13 8.29 -5.25 5.96
CA ILE A 13 9.23 -5.87 5.03
C ILE A 13 8.76 -7.30 4.71
N GLU A 14 9.31 -7.88 3.64
CA GLU A 14 9.10 -9.29 3.33
C GLU A 14 9.61 -10.16 4.49
N GLY A 15 8.67 -10.77 5.23
CA GLY A 15 8.98 -11.61 6.39
C GLY A 15 8.71 -10.98 7.76
N GLY A 16 8.18 -9.75 7.83
CA GLY A 16 7.67 -9.18 9.09
C GLY A 16 7.79 -7.68 9.22
N LYS A 17 8.20 -7.23 10.41
CA LYS A 17 8.36 -5.81 10.75
C LYS A 17 9.78 -5.53 11.21
N GLU A 18 10.29 -4.38 10.79
CA GLU A 18 11.58 -3.85 11.18
C GLU A 18 11.39 -2.57 11.99
N ILE A 19 12.12 -2.43 13.10
CA ILE A 19 12.15 -1.21 13.92
C ILE A 19 13.35 -0.36 13.48
N VAL A 20 13.08 0.86 13.01
CA VAL A 20 14.10 1.79 12.50
C VAL A 20 14.13 3.04 13.36
N GLN A 21 15.33 3.51 13.68
CA GLN A 21 15.55 4.80 14.32
C GLN A 21 16.12 5.81 13.32
N VAL A 22 15.48 6.98 13.21
CA VAL A 22 15.87 8.05 12.29
C VAL A 22 15.92 9.40 12.99
N THR A 23 16.78 10.30 12.54
CA THR A 23 16.88 11.67 13.08
C THR A 23 16.17 12.67 12.16
N ALA A 24 15.46 13.64 12.73
CA ALA A 24 14.79 14.70 11.98
C ALA A 24 15.80 15.69 11.33
N PRO A 25 15.50 16.23 10.12
CA PRO A 25 14.29 16.02 9.33
C PRO A 25 14.34 14.74 8.49
N PHE A 26 13.22 14.03 8.40
CA PHE A 26 13.07 12.83 7.55
C PHE A 26 11.74 12.84 6.80
N VAL A 27 11.64 12.00 5.78
CA VAL A 27 10.40 11.76 5.01
C VAL A 27 9.93 10.35 5.31
N ALA A 28 8.63 10.19 5.52
CA ALA A 28 7.99 8.90 5.74
C ALA A 28 6.76 8.73 4.83
N SER A 29 6.57 7.51 4.34
CA SER A 29 5.34 7.07 3.66
C SER A 29 4.53 6.19 4.60
N CYS A 30 3.21 6.38 4.65
CA CYS A 30 2.32 5.59 5.48
C CYS A 30 1.60 4.51 4.66
N GLN A 31 1.51 3.30 5.21
CA GLN A 31 0.74 2.19 4.63
C GLN A 31 -0.58 2.00 5.41
N GLN A 32 -1.64 1.58 4.72
CA GLN A 32 -2.89 1.17 5.35
C GLN A 32 -2.70 -0.27 5.84
N PRO A 33 -2.31 -0.46 7.13
CA PRO A 33 -3.25 -0.37 8.26
C PRO A 33 -2.69 0.43 9.48
N MET A 34 -1.82 1.41 9.26
CA MET A 34 -1.09 2.11 10.34
C MET A 34 -1.99 2.71 11.44
N CYS A 35 -3.15 3.25 11.09
CA CYS A 35 -4.14 3.75 12.04
C CYS A 35 -5.53 3.83 11.42
N GLU A 36 -6.57 3.86 12.26
CA GLU A 36 -7.93 4.18 11.84
C GLU A 36 -8.12 5.70 11.74
N PRO A 37 -8.53 6.23 10.57
CA PRO A 37 -8.83 7.65 10.41
C PRO A 37 -10.01 8.05 11.32
N ARG A 38 -9.81 9.11 12.11
CA ARG A 38 -10.87 9.62 13.00
C ARG A 38 -11.94 10.37 12.19
N ILE A 39 -13.21 10.12 12.50
CA ILE A 39 -14.32 10.89 11.94
C ILE A 39 -14.27 12.33 12.47
N PRO A 40 -14.25 13.35 11.60
CA PRO A 40 -14.20 14.75 12.04
C PRO A 40 -15.53 15.20 12.65
N ASN A 41 -15.47 16.10 13.64
CA ASN A 41 -16.66 16.71 14.22
C ASN A 41 -17.06 18.01 13.47
N MET A 42 -18.30 18.47 13.67
CA MET A 42 -18.83 19.66 12.99
C MET A 42 -17.95 20.91 13.17
N ARG A 43 -17.39 21.12 14.36
CA ARG A 43 -16.47 22.24 14.63
C ARG A 43 -15.22 22.14 13.76
N GLY A 44 -14.59 20.96 13.69
CA GLY A 44 -13.40 20.71 12.89
C GLY A 44 -13.65 20.89 11.39
N ILE A 45 -14.82 20.49 10.91
CA ILE A 45 -15.23 20.72 9.52
C ILE A 45 -15.36 22.22 9.23
N MET A 46 -16.02 22.99 10.11
CA MET A 46 -16.20 24.42 9.92
C MET A 46 -14.88 25.21 9.97
N THR A 47 -13.97 24.87 10.90
CA THR A 47 -12.66 25.54 11.00
C THR A 47 -11.70 25.13 9.89
N ALA A 48 -11.81 23.91 9.35
CA ALA A 48 -11.01 23.51 8.19
C ALA A 48 -11.38 24.31 6.93
N ARG A 49 -12.67 24.65 6.75
CA ARG A 49 -13.16 25.44 5.61
C ARG A 49 -12.64 26.88 5.60
N THR A 50 -12.40 27.47 6.77
CA THR A 50 -11.91 28.85 6.87
C THR A 50 -10.40 28.97 6.73
N LYS A 51 -9.66 27.86 6.82
CA LYS A 51 -8.20 27.85 6.69
C LYS A 51 -7.82 28.17 5.23
N PRO A 52 -6.99 29.21 4.98
CA PRO A 52 -6.64 29.60 3.61
C PRO A 52 -5.83 28.50 2.92
N LEU A 53 -6.27 28.12 1.72
CA LEU A 53 -5.54 27.19 0.86
C LEU A 53 -4.53 27.98 0.01
N LYS A 54 -3.24 27.83 0.30
CA LYS A 54 -2.17 28.44 -0.49
C LYS A 54 -1.86 27.56 -1.70
N VAL A 55 -2.32 27.97 -2.89
CA VAL A 55 -1.95 27.32 -4.15
C VAL A 55 -0.58 27.83 -4.58
N VAL A 56 0.36 26.91 -4.77
CA VAL A 56 1.72 27.21 -5.26
C VAL A 56 1.89 26.50 -6.60
N PRO A 57 2.35 27.19 -7.67
CA PRO A 57 2.61 26.54 -8.94
C PRO A 57 3.74 25.52 -8.78
N ALA A 58 3.66 24.43 -9.55
CA ALA A 58 4.73 23.43 -9.58
C ALA A 58 6.02 24.05 -10.13
N VAL A 59 7.14 23.69 -9.51
CA VAL A 59 8.49 24.06 -9.94
C VAL A 59 9.26 22.76 -10.15
N GLY A 60 9.77 22.52 -11.37
CA GLY A 60 10.48 21.29 -11.68
C GLY A 60 10.70 21.06 -13.19
N ASP A 61 11.38 19.96 -13.49
CA ASP A 61 11.68 19.48 -14.84
C ASP A 61 10.44 18.94 -15.57
N ALA A 62 10.54 18.88 -16.91
CA ALA A 62 9.55 18.21 -17.75
C ALA A 62 9.40 16.72 -17.37
N PRO A 63 8.20 16.13 -17.53
CA PRO A 63 7.96 14.72 -17.23
C PRO A 63 8.90 13.82 -18.05
N ARG A 64 9.52 12.84 -17.38
CA ARG A 64 10.47 11.89 -17.99
C ARG A 64 9.81 10.59 -18.47
N THR A 65 8.52 10.43 -18.19
CA THR A 65 7.74 9.24 -18.55
C THR A 65 6.42 9.65 -19.16
N GLN A 66 5.90 8.82 -20.07
CA GLN A 66 4.58 8.98 -20.66
C GLN A 66 3.86 7.64 -20.62
N VAL A 67 2.53 7.68 -20.45
CA VAL A 67 1.73 6.46 -20.47
C VAL A 67 1.63 5.95 -21.91
N ALA A 68 2.06 4.73 -22.16
CA ALA A 68 2.07 4.15 -23.50
C ALA A 68 0.70 3.58 -23.91
N ALA A 69 0.01 2.88 -23.00
CA ALA A 69 -1.28 2.27 -23.25
C ALA A 69 -1.98 1.90 -21.93
N PHE A 70 -3.29 1.70 -22.00
CA PHE A 70 -4.09 1.10 -20.93
C PHE A 70 -4.74 -0.18 -21.47
N ALA A 71 -4.68 -1.26 -20.71
CA ALA A 71 -5.38 -2.49 -21.02
C ALA A 71 -5.97 -3.08 -19.74
N LEU A 72 -7.13 -3.72 -19.86
CA LEU A 72 -7.69 -4.50 -18.76
C LEU A 72 -6.91 -5.81 -18.62
N PRO A 73 -6.73 -6.33 -17.39
CA PRO A 73 -6.18 -7.67 -17.21
C PRO A 73 -7.08 -8.71 -17.90
N PRO A 74 -6.51 -9.84 -18.35
CA PRO A 74 -7.29 -10.89 -18.98
C PRO A 74 -8.38 -11.40 -18.02
N LYS A 75 -9.53 -11.80 -18.57
CA LYS A 75 -10.62 -12.38 -17.78
C LYS A 75 -10.12 -13.62 -17.04
N LYS A 76 -10.56 -13.80 -15.79
CA LYS A 76 -10.31 -15.03 -15.03
C LYS A 76 -10.82 -16.23 -15.85
N GLN A 77 -9.96 -17.23 -16.03
CA GLN A 77 -10.33 -18.49 -16.67
C GLN A 77 -11.17 -19.34 -15.69
N GLY A 78 -11.91 -20.32 -16.23
CA GLY A 78 -12.69 -21.25 -15.41
C GLY A 78 -11.81 -22.04 -14.43
N VAL A 79 -12.37 -22.40 -13.27
CA VAL A 79 -11.68 -23.26 -12.29
C VAL A 79 -11.81 -24.73 -12.68
N LYS A 80 -10.75 -25.51 -12.50
CA LYS A 80 -10.82 -26.97 -12.61
C LYS A 80 -11.35 -27.52 -11.28
N LEU A 81 -12.53 -28.13 -11.30
CA LEU A 81 -13.07 -28.81 -10.13
C LEU A 81 -12.37 -30.16 -9.96
N ILE A 82 -11.94 -30.45 -8.74
CA ILE A 82 -11.31 -31.71 -8.37
C ILE A 82 -12.17 -32.32 -7.26
N ASP A 83 -12.39 -33.63 -7.33
CA ASP A 83 -13.14 -34.36 -6.31
C ASP A 83 -12.43 -34.25 -4.95
N ALA A 84 -13.21 -33.99 -3.89
CA ALA A 84 -12.72 -33.90 -2.51
C ALA A 84 -12.06 -35.21 -2.05
N ALA A 85 -12.46 -36.36 -2.62
CA ALA A 85 -11.82 -37.64 -2.34
C ALA A 85 -10.39 -37.77 -2.92
N ASN A 86 -9.99 -36.88 -3.84
CA ASN A 86 -8.71 -36.97 -4.55
C ASN A 86 -7.79 -35.76 -4.32
N ALA A 87 -7.46 -35.48 -3.06
CA ALA A 87 -6.53 -34.41 -2.68
C ALA A 87 -5.12 -34.55 -3.31
N GLY A 88 -4.71 -35.77 -3.68
CA GLY A 88 -3.41 -36.01 -4.33
C GLY A 88 -3.32 -35.43 -5.74
N GLU A 89 -4.43 -35.39 -6.48
CA GLU A 89 -4.48 -34.77 -7.80
C GLU A 89 -4.31 -33.25 -7.71
N LEU A 90 -4.94 -32.61 -6.72
CA LEU A 90 -4.77 -31.18 -6.44
C LEU A 90 -3.29 -30.82 -6.20
N ILE A 91 -2.59 -31.58 -5.37
CA ILE A 91 -1.18 -31.34 -5.06
C ILE A 91 -0.31 -31.48 -6.31
N LYS A 92 -0.57 -32.48 -7.17
CA LYS A 92 0.17 -32.66 -8.43
C LYS A 92 -0.05 -31.48 -9.39
N LEU A 93 -1.29 -31.01 -9.53
CA LEU A 93 -1.62 -29.89 -10.42
C LEU A 93 -1.00 -28.57 -9.91
N LEU A 94 -1.03 -28.33 -8.59
CA LEU A 94 -0.42 -27.15 -7.99
C LEU A 94 1.11 -27.12 -8.12
N ARG A 95 1.78 -28.28 -8.00
CA ARG A 95 3.25 -28.39 -8.19
C ARG A 95 3.68 -28.31 -9.65
N ASN A 96 3.03 -29.06 -10.54
CA ASN A 96 3.53 -29.25 -11.90
C ASN A 96 3.00 -28.22 -12.89
N GLU A 97 1.72 -27.85 -12.79
CA GLU A 97 1.07 -26.96 -13.75
C GLU A 97 1.10 -25.51 -13.26
N ALA A 98 0.63 -25.27 -12.03
CA ALA A 98 0.49 -23.92 -11.50
C ALA A 98 1.76 -23.37 -10.84
N LYS A 99 2.69 -24.25 -10.42
CA LYS A 99 4.00 -23.91 -9.80
C LYS A 99 3.90 -22.89 -8.65
N VAL A 100 2.85 -23.03 -7.84
CA VAL A 100 2.57 -22.13 -6.70
C VAL A 100 3.00 -22.72 -5.36
N ILE A 101 3.39 -24.01 -5.34
CA ILE A 101 3.93 -24.76 -4.20
C ILE A 101 5.04 -25.70 -4.66
#